data_AF-A0A3N0EF76-F1
#
_entry.id   AF-A0A3N0EF76-F1
#
_cell.length_a   1.000
_cell.length_b   1.000
_cell.length_c   1.000
_cell.angle_alpha   90.00
_cell.angle_beta   90.00
_cell.angle_gamma   90.00
#
_symmetry.space_group_name_H-M   'P 1'
#
loop_
_entity.id
_entity.type
_entity.pdbx_description
1 polymer ?
#
loop_
_entity_poly.entity_id
_entity_poly.type
_entity_poly.pdbx_seq_one_letter_code
_entity_poly.pdbx_strand_id
1 'polypeptide(L)'
;MSHRLPLFPLGSLLFPGLTMPLHVFEDRYRRLVTELMALPTDTPRQFGIVGIQLGHEVGELSARQLYEVGCVAELRDVHEHDDGRFDLVAVGGSRFRVDRVIDPDDEHPYLRAETTFLPDELGPDPDSRAERVGRLFGVYCDRLNGIGVPAEPPDEFPTDPLPLSYAVSAAMVLDQRDRQELLAAEHAAARLDLAGALLRRENRILAELATLPGGQFLRREVNPN
;
A
#
# COMPACT_ATOMS: atom_id res chain seq x y z
N MET A 1 -11.48 -14.41 -15.02
CA MET A 1 -11.34 -13.84 -16.38
C MET A 1 -10.19 -12.86 -16.33
N SER A 2 -9.42 -12.72 -17.41
CA SER A 2 -8.32 -11.75 -17.46
C SER A 2 -8.88 -10.36 -17.84
N HIS A 3 -8.48 -9.33 -17.11
CA HIS A 3 -8.89 -7.93 -17.29
C HIS A 3 -7.69 -7.09 -17.69
N ARG A 4 -7.86 -6.22 -18.68
CA ARG A 4 -6.81 -5.27 -19.07
C ARG A 4 -6.93 -4.01 -18.22
N LEU A 5 -5.90 -3.70 -17.45
CA LEU A 5 -5.85 -2.51 -16.60
C LEU A 5 -4.66 -1.62 -16.96
N PRO A 6 -4.83 -0.29 -17.05
CA PRO A 6 -3.73 0.65 -16.94
C PRO A 6 -2.99 0.44 -15.62
N LEU A 7 -1.67 0.56 -15.61
CA LEU A 7 -0.84 0.43 -14.42
C LEU A 7 -0.22 1.77 -14.02
N PHE A 8 -0.24 2.02 -12.72
CA PHE A 8 0.46 3.12 -12.07
C PHE A 8 1.48 2.52 -11.08
N PRO A 9 2.71 2.24 -11.53
CA PRO A 9 3.79 1.78 -10.66
C PRO A 9 4.18 2.83 -9.61
N LEU A 10 4.24 2.44 -8.35
CA LEU A 10 4.62 3.31 -7.24
C LEU A 10 5.64 2.62 -6.31
N GLY A 11 6.38 3.42 -5.53
CA GLY A 11 7.17 2.91 -4.41
C GLY A 11 6.33 2.51 -3.20
N SER A 12 5.07 2.96 -3.14
CA SER A 12 4.10 2.65 -2.09
C SER A 12 3.01 1.70 -2.59
N LEU A 13 2.44 0.91 -1.68
CA LEU A 13 1.34 -0.01 -1.97
C LEU A 13 0.00 0.53 -1.48
N LEU A 14 -1.05 0.32 -2.28
CA LEU A 14 -2.45 0.53 -1.90
C LEU A 14 -3.05 -0.79 -1.41
N PHE A 15 -3.84 -0.73 -0.34
CA PHE A 15 -4.63 -1.86 0.15
C PHE A 15 -6.12 -1.62 -0.11
N PRO A 16 -6.92 -2.68 -0.33
CA PRO A 16 -8.37 -2.60 -0.44
C PRO A 16 -9.02 -1.84 0.72
N GLY A 17 -10.02 -1.01 0.39
CA GLY A 17 -10.78 -0.18 1.33
C GLY A 17 -10.09 1.09 1.79
N LEU A 18 -8.80 1.28 1.50
CA LEU A 18 -8.04 2.45 1.93
C LEU A 18 -7.96 3.52 0.85
N THR A 19 -7.77 4.77 1.25
CA THR A 19 -7.55 5.89 0.34
C THR A 19 -6.06 6.13 0.11
N MET A 20 -5.72 6.60 -1.09
CA MET A 20 -4.39 7.07 -1.43
C MET A 20 -4.49 8.39 -2.19
N PRO A 21 -4.02 9.51 -1.61
CA PRO A 21 -3.85 10.74 -2.35
C PRO A 21 -2.68 10.60 -3.32
N LEU A 22 -2.83 11.10 -4.54
CA LEU A 22 -1.83 11.06 -5.59
C LEU A 22 -1.69 12.43 -6.23
N HIS A 23 -0.44 12.90 -6.33
CA HIS A 23 -0.07 14.05 -7.13
C HIS A 23 0.48 13.57 -8.48
N VAL A 24 -0.24 13.85 -9.56
CA VAL A 24 0.08 13.38 -10.91
C VAL A 24 0.61 14.55 -11.74
N PHE A 25 1.90 14.51 -12.02
CA PHE A 25 2.60 15.54 -12.79
C PHE A 25 3.27 15.02 -14.07
N GLU A 26 3.55 13.72 -14.17
CA GLU A 26 4.14 13.13 -15.36
C GLU A 26 3.13 13.05 -16.51
N ASP A 27 3.51 13.51 -17.71
CA ASP A 27 2.62 13.60 -18.89
C ASP A 27 1.90 12.29 -19.23
N ARG A 28 2.60 11.15 -19.10
CA ARG A 28 1.99 9.83 -19.31
C ARG A 28 0.83 9.54 -18.36
N TYR A 29 0.94 9.93 -17.09
CA TYR A 29 -0.10 9.66 -16.10
C TYR A 29 -1.17 10.75 -16.11
N ARG A 30 -0.83 11.98 -16.52
CA ARG A 30 -1.81 13.01 -16.85
C ARG A 30 -2.74 12.51 -17.96
N ARG A 31 -2.18 11.90 -19.01
CA ARG A 31 -2.95 11.25 -20.09
C ARG A 31 -3.89 10.17 -19.56
N LEU A 32 -3.40 9.28 -18.70
CA LEU A 32 -4.23 8.24 -18.05
C LEU A 32 -5.41 8.87 -17.30
N VAL A 33 -5.17 9.88 -16.47
CA VAL A 33 -6.24 10.53 -15.68
C VAL A 33 -7.26 11.18 -16.59
N THR A 34 -6.83 11.90 -17.63
CA THR A 34 -7.73 12.50 -18.63
C THR A 34 -8.59 11.45 -19.32
N GLU A 35 -8.01 10.31 -19.72
CA GLU A 35 -8.76 9.21 -20.33
C GLU A 35 -9.81 8.63 -19.38
N LEU A 36 -9.46 8.41 -18.11
CA LEU A 36 -10.40 7.92 -17.10
C LEU A 36 -11.54 8.92 -16.82
N MET A 37 -11.25 10.22 -16.80
CA MET A 37 -12.26 11.26 -16.60
C MET A 37 -13.21 11.41 -17.78
N ALA A 38 -12.75 11.11 -19.00
CA ALA A 38 -13.56 11.13 -20.21
C ALA A 38 -14.53 9.93 -20.30
N LEU A 39 -14.34 8.89 -19.47
CA LEU A 39 -15.28 7.78 -19.39
C LEU A 39 -16.66 8.23 -18.88
N PRO A 40 -17.74 7.61 -19.37
CA PRO A 40 -19.09 7.82 -18.85
C PRO A 40 -19.16 7.66 -17.32
N THR A 41 -20.00 8.45 -16.67
CA THR A 41 -20.12 8.50 -15.20
C THR A 41 -20.55 7.16 -14.58
N ASP A 42 -21.23 6.30 -15.33
CA ASP A 42 -21.65 4.96 -14.90
C ASP A 42 -20.56 3.89 -15.07
N THR A 43 -19.44 4.23 -15.70
CA THR A 43 -18.31 3.33 -15.89
C THR A 43 -17.31 3.47 -14.74
N PRO A 44 -16.89 2.38 -14.07
CA PRO A 44 -15.86 2.44 -13.05
C PRO A 44 -14.55 3.04 -13.60
N ARG A 45 -14.10 4.14 -13.00
CA ARG A 45 -12.85 4.82 -13.37
C ARG A 45 -11.71 4.18 -12.60
N GLN A 46 -11.10 3.16 -13.19
CA GLN A 46 -10.17 2.27 -12.50
C GLN A 46 -8.81 2.16 -13.20
N PHE A 47 -7.76 2.06 -12.39
CA PHE A 47 -6.41 1.69 -12.81
C PHE A 47 -5.78 0.79 -11.74
N GLY A 48 -4.69 0.11 -12.06
CA GLY A 48 -3.99 -0.75 -11.11
C GLY A 48 -2.79 -0.05 -10.49
N ILE A 49 -2.73 0.03 -9.16
CA ILE A 49 -1.50 0.41 -8.45
C ILE A 49 -0.69 -0.85 -8.16
N VAL A 50 0.57 -0.82 -8.55
CA VAL A 50 1.51 -1.94 -8.37
C VAL A 50 2.84 -1.42 -7.82
N GLY A 51 3.42 -2.15 -6.87
CA GLY A 51 4.69 -1.77 -6.30
C GLY A 51 5.86 -2.02 -7.27
N ILE A 52 6.88 -1.18 -7.19
CA ILE A 52 8.16 -1.37 -7.88
C ILE A 52 9.14 -2.09 -6.94
N GLN A 53 9.80 -3.15 -7.40
CA GLN A 53 10.91 -3.79 -6.69
C GLN A 53 12.19 -2.96 -6.87
N LEU A 54 12.78 -2.48 -5.78
CA LEU A 54 14.09 -1.81 -5.81
C LEU A 54 15.22 -2.80 -5.45
N GLY A 55 16.15 -3.04 -6.40
CA GLY A 55 17.36 -3.88 -6.28
C GLY A 55 17.25 -5.20 -7.08
N HIS A 56 18.20 -5.71 -7.86
CA HIS A 56 19.61 -5.42 -8.15
C HIS A 56 19.82 -4.78 -9.54
N GLU A 57 20.58 -3.69 -9.58
CA GLU A 57 21.20 -3.16 -10.79
C GLU A 57 22.34 -4.08 -11.26
N VAL A 58 22.05 -5.05 -12.12
CA VAL A 58 23.06 -5.59 -13.06
C VAL A 58 22.38 -5.96 -14.38
N GLY A 59 22.46 -5.08 -15.36
CA GLY A 59 22.10 -5.34 -16.76
C GLY A 59 21.12 -4.34 -17.36
N GLU A 60 21.12 -4.26 -18.70
CA GLU A 60 20.28 -3.39 -19.55
C GLU A 60 18.75 -3.62 -19.41
N LEU A 61 18.32 -4.44 -18.45
CA LEU A 61 16.93 -4.81 -18.14
C LEU A 61 16.44 -4.27 -16.78
N SER A 62 17.18 -3.33 -16.18
CA SER A 62 16.98 -2.80 -14.82
C SER A 62 15.79 -1.84 -14.64
N ALA A 63 15.00 -1.61 -15.69
CA ALA A 63 13.76 -0.87 -15.58
C ALA A 63 12.57 -1.85 -15.60
N ARG A 64 11.77 -1.88 -14.53
CA ARG A 64 10.43 -2.50 -14.41
C ARG A 64 10.34 -3.90 -13.77
N GLN A 65 11.08 -4.19 -12.70
CA GLN A 65 10.64 -5.27 -11.82
C GLN A 65 9.43 -4.78 -11.01
N LEU A 66 8.23 -5.12 -11.48
CA LEU A 66 6.98 -4.89 -10.77
C LEU A 66 6.70 -6.08 -9.87
N TYR A 67 6.06 -5.83 -8.73
CA TYR A 67 5.48 -6.93 -7.96
C TYR A 67 4.32 -7.59 -8.70
N GLU A 68 4.14 -8.89 -8.47
CA GLU A 68 3.10 -9.68 -9.15
C GLU A 68 1.68 -9.32 -8.70
N VAL A 69 1.50 -8.79 -7.49
CA VAL A 69 0.18 -8.45 -6.94
C VAL A 69 0.07 -6.94 -6.71
N GLY A 70 -1.00 -6.35 -7.22
CA GLY A 70 -1.37 -4.96 -7.01
C GLY A 70 -2.79 -4.81 -6.46
N CYS A 71 -3.23 -3.55 -6.33
CA CYS A 71 -4.58 -3.20 -5.92
C CYS A 71 -5.22 -2.28 -6.96
N VAL A 72 -6.44 -2.59 -7.37
CA VAL A 72 -7.25 -1.71 -8.22
C VAL A 72 -7.50 -0.42 -7.43
N ALA A 73 -7.23 0.70 -8.06
CA ALA A 73 -7.47 2.04 -7.57
C ALA A 73 -8.67 2.61 -8.33
N GLU A 74 -9.74 2.91 -7.61
CA GLU A 74 -10.91 3.61 -8.15
C GLU A 74 -10.76 5.11 -7.90
N LEU A 75 -10.86 5.89 -8.98
CA LEU A 75 -10.76 7.34 -8.96
C LEU A 75 -12.00 7.95 -8.32
N ARG A 76 -11.85 8.70 -7.21
CA ARG A 76 -12.98 9.32 -6.49
C ARG A 76 -13.02 10.83 -6.63
N ASP A 77 -11.99 11.51 -6.13
CA ASP A 77 -11.88 12.97 -6.22
C ASP A 77 -10.74 13.33 -7.15
N VAL A 78 -10.96 14.29 -8.04
CA VAL A 78 -9.93 14.78 -8.98
C VAL A 78 -10.01 16.29 -9.03
N HIS A 79 -8.86 16.92 -8.85
CA HIS A 79 -8.64 18.33 -9.02
C HIS A 79 -7.58 18.54 -10.11
N GLU A 80 -7.96 19.19 -11.20
CA GLU A 80 -7.05 19.62 -12.25
C GLU A 80 -6.51 21.02 -11.91
N HIS A 81 -5.20 21.18 -12.00
CA HIS A 81 -4.50 22.44 -11.82
C HIS A 81 -4.33 23.19 -13.14
N ASP A 82 -4.10 24.50 -13.08
CA ASP A 82 -3.94 25.35 -14.28
C ASP A 82 -2.74 24.97 -15.16
N ASP A 83 -1.72 24.32 -14.60
CA ASP A 83 -0.57 23.76 -15.34
C ASP A 83 -0.84 22.34 -15.90
N GLY A 84 -2.05 21.85 -15.68
CA GLY A 84 -2.61 20.57 -16.08
C GLY A 84 -2.09 19.37 -15.29
N ARG A 85 -1.47 19.60 -14.11
CA ARG A 85 -1.27 18.52 -13.13
C ARG A 85 -2.59 18.12 -12.49
N PHE A 86 -2.62 16.97 -11.84
CA PHE A 86 -3.78 16.53 -11.06
C PHE A 86 -3.40 16.24 -9.62
N ASP A 87 -4.25 16.65 -8.69
CA ASP A 87 -4.35 16.01 -7.38
C ASP A 87 -5.59 15.14 -7.38
N LEU A 88 -5.45 13.89 -6.97
CA LEU A 88 -6.57 12.95 -6.92
C LEU A 88 -6.55 12.10 -5.67
N VAL A 89 -7.73 11.60 -5.30
CA VAL A 89 -7.90 10.57 -4.27
C VAL A 89 -8.38 9.31 -4.95
N ALA A 90 -7.60 8.24 -4.79
CA ALA A 90 -7.99 6.91 -5.19
C ALA A 90 -8.41 6.07 -3.98
N VAL A 91 -9.38 5.17 -4.18
CA VAL A 91 -9.79 4.18 -3.17
C VAL A 91 -9.40 2.78 -3.65
N GLY A 92 -8.80 1.99 -2.75
CA GLY A 92 -8.48 0.60 -3.00
C GLY A 92 -9.73 -0.24 -3.19
N GLY A 93 -9.87 -0.84 -4.36
CA GLY A 93 -10.84 -1.88 -4.67
C GLY A 93 -10.22 -3.27 -4.52
N SER A 94 -10.48 -4.15 -5.49
CA SER A 94 -9.99 -5.52 -5.47
C SER A 94 -8.48 -5.64 -5.65
N ARG A 95 -7.89 -6.70 -5.09
CA ARG A 95 -6.53 -7.12 -5.43
C ARG A 95 -6.50 -7.78 -6.80
N PHE A 96 -5.38 -7.67 -7.50
CA PHE A 96 -5.16 -8.32 -8.77
C PHE A 96 -3.75 -8.89 -8.88
N ARG A 97 -3.59 -9.95 -9.66
CA ARG A 97 -2.29 -10.45 -10.11
C ARG A 97 -2.00 -9.93 -11.52
N VAL A 98 -0.78 -9.49 -11.76
CA VAL A 98 -0.25 -9.19 -13.09
C VAL A 98 0.10 -10.51 -13.77
N ASP A 99 -0.68 -10.88 -14.79
CA ASP A 99 -0.41 -12.08 -15.57
C ASP A 99 0.58 -11.78 -16.71
N ARG A 100 0.45 -10.60 -17.33
CA ARG A 100 1.35 -10.13 -18.40
C ARG A 100 1.38 -8.60 -18.48
N VAL A 101 2.57 -8.02 -18.48
CA VAL A 101 2.77 -6.59 -18.71
C VAL A 101 2.71 -6.28 -20.22
N ILE A 102 2.06 -5.18 -20.55
CA ILE A 102 1.97 -4.60 -21.90
C ILE A 102 2.69 -3.25 -21.85
N ASP A 103 3.71 -3.12 -22.69
CA ASP A 103 4.53 -1.90 -22.77
C ASP A 103 3.72 -0.69 -23.30
N PRO A 104 4.19 0.54 -23.02
CA PRO A 104 3.58 1.75 -23.55
C PRO A 104 3.64 1.78 -25.07
N ASP A 105 2.66 2.42 -25.70
CA ASP A 105 2.61 2.72 -27.13
C ASP A 105 2.22 4.19 -27.37
N ASP A 106 2.14 4.61 -28.63
CA ASP A 106 1.82 5.99 -29.00
C ASP A 106 0.42 6.42 -28.52
N GLU A 107 -0.52 5.49 -28.38
CA GLU A 107 -1.88 5.77 -27.93
C GLU A 107 -1.96 5.80 -26.39
N HIS A 108 -1.20 4.94 -25.72
CA HIS A 108 -1.18 4.77 -24.28
C HIS A 108 0.26 4.87 -23.76
N PRO A 109 0.73 6.07 -23.38
CA PRO A 109 2.11 6.33 -22.97
C PRO A 109 2.47 5.77 -21.57
N TYR A 110 1.67 4.85 -21.02
CA TYR A 110 1.81 4.22 -19.72
C TYR A 110 1.71 2.69 -19.82
N LEU A 111 2.19 2.00 -18.79
CA LEU A 111 2.11 0.55 -18.71
C LEU A 111 0.65 0.09 -18.59
N ARG A 112 0.35 -1.06 -19.18
CA ARG A 112 -0.90 -1.79 -18.96
C ARG A 112 -0.56 -3.23 -18.58
N ALA A 113 -1.53 -3.98 -18.09
CA ALA A 113 -1.37 -5.41 -17.90
C ALA A 113 -2.66 -6.18 -18.15
N GLU A 114 -2.50 -7.42 -18.59
CA GLU A 114 -3.48 -8.48 -18.41
C GLU A 114 -3.41 -8.95 -16.96
N THR A 115 -4.56 -8.99 -16.29
CA THR A 115 -4.64 -9.20 -14.85
C THR A 115 -5.74 -10.17 -14.45
N THR A 116 -5.53 -10.89 -13.36
CA THR A 116 -6.54 -11.74 -12.76
C THR A 116 -6.88 -11.21 -11.37
N PHE A 117 -8.16 -10.92 -11.12
CA PHE A 117 -8.62 -10.49 -9.81
C PHE A 117 -8.50 -11.62 -8.78
N LEU A 118 -8.01 -11.25 -7.60
CA LEU A 118 -7.85 -12.17 -6.48
C LEU A 118 -9.07 -12.02 -5.57
N PRO A 119 -9.75 -13.13 -5.21
CA PRO A 119 -10.87 -13.08 -4.31
C PRO A 119 -10.41 -12.75 -2.89
N ASP A 120 -11.24 -12.02 -2.16
CA ASP A 120 -11.02 -11.73 -0.74
C ASP A 120 -11.79 -12.72 0.14
N GLU A 121 -11.27 -13.94 0.15
CA GLU A 121 -11.78 -15.00 1.01
C GLU A 121 -11.31 -14.78 2.45
N LEU A 122 -12.13 -15.22 3.42
CA LEU A 122 -11.76 -15.14 4.83
C LEU A 122 -10.70 -16.18 5.19
N GLY A 123 -10.82 -17.40 4.67
CA GLY A 123 -10.02 -18.55 5.07
C GLY A 123 -10.43 -19.12 6.44
N PRO A 124 -9.62 -20.03 7.01
CA PRO A 124 -9.97 -20.76 8.23
C PRO A 124 -9.81 -19.92 9.50
N ASP A 125 -10.79 -20.05 10.41
CA ASP A 125 -10.80 -19.42 11.75
C ASP A 125 -10.32 -17.95 11.73
N PRO A 126 -11.03 -17.09 10.97
CA PRO A 126 -10.62 -15.70 10.75
C PRO A 126 -10.85 -14.83 11.99
N ASP A 127 -11.88 -15.09 12.78
CA ASP A 127 -12.26 -14.27 13.95
C ASP A 127 -11.24 -14.35 15.08
N SER A 128 -10.83 -15.57 15.47
CA SER A 128 -9.79 -15.78 16.48
C SER A 128 -8.46 -15.12 16.10
N ARG A 129 -8.11 -15.19 14.81
CA ARG A 129 -6.91 -14.52 14.26
C ARG A 129 -7.05 -13.00 14.32
N ALA A 130 -8.22 -12.47 13.96
CA ALA A 130 -8.51 -11.05 13.99
C ALA A 130 -8.38 -10.50 15.42
N GLU A 131 -9.01 -11.15 16.40
CA GLU A 131 -8.90 -10.77 17.81
C GLU A 131 -7.45 -10.78 18.30
N ARG A 132 -6.68 -11.83 17.97
CA ARG A 132 -5.26 -11.93 18.36
C ARG A 132 -4.41 -10.83 17.73
N VAL A 133 -4.63 -10.54 16.45
CA VAL A 133 -3.91 -9.48 15.72
C VAL A 133 -4.29 -8.10 16.27
N GLY A 134 -5.57 -7.84 16.53
CA GLY A 134 -6.04 -6.59 17.13
C GLY A 134 -5.36 -6.30 18.47
N ARG A 135 -5.23 -7.31 19.34
CA ARG A 135 -4.48 -7.17 20.61
C ARG A 135 -3.00 -6.86 20.39
N LEU A 136 -2.35 -7.56 19.46
CA LEU A 136 -0.93 -7.32 19.14
C LEU A 136 -0.70 -5.93 18.53
N PHE A 137 -1.66 -5.43 17.75
CA PHE A 137 -1.62 -4.11 17.14
C PHE A 137 -1.81 -3.01 18.19
N GLY A 138 -2.72 -3.19 19.16
CA GLY A 138 -2.83 -2.27 20.29
C GLY A 138 -1.51 -2.12 21.06
N VAL A 139 -0.85 -3.23 21.36
CA VAL A 139 0.49 -3.21 22.01
C VAL A 139 1.54 -2.48 21.15
N TYR A 140 1.46 -2.62 19.83
CA TYR A 140 2.36 -1.93 18.90
C TYR A 140 2.14 -0.41 18.92
N CYS A 141 0.88 0.04 18.88
CA CYS A 141 0.53 1.46 19.02
C CYS A 141 1.00 2.04 20.36
N ASP A 142 0.74 1.35 21.47
CA ASP A 142 1.18 1.76 22.81
C ASP A 142 2.71 1.92 22.88
N ARG A 143 3.46 1.02 22.24
CA ARG A 143 4.92 1.08 22.21
C ARG A 143 5.46 2.21 21.35
N LEU A 144 4.86 2.46 20.19
CA LEU A 144 5.21 3.62 19.35
C LEU A 144 4.96 4.93 20.09
N ASN A 145 3.79 5.07 20.75
CA ASN A 145 3.50 6.24 21.58
C ASN A 145 4.51 6.39 22.73
N GLY A 146 4.91 5.27 23.35
CA GLY A 146 5.93 5.25 24.41
C GLY A 146 7.31 5.77 23.98
N ILE A 147 7.64 5.73 22.68
CA ILE A 147 8.88 6.28 22.11
C ILE A 147 8.67 7.62 21.38
N GLY A 148 7.50 8.24 21.53
CA GLY A 148 7.18 9.55 20.94
C GLY A 148 6.84 9.52 19.45
N VAL A 149 6.52 8.36 18.90
CA VAL A 149 5.99 8.21 17.54
C VAL A 149 4.47 8.09 17.66
N PRO A 150 3.68 9.12 17.27
CA PRO A 150 2.24 9.06 17.37
C PRO A 150 1.68 7.88 16.56
N ALA A 151 0.98 6.99 17.26
CA ALA A 151 0.33 5.83 16.68
C ALA A 151 -0.99 5.60 17.41
N GLU A 152 -2.07 6.08 16.82
CA GLU A 152 -3.42 5.80 17.31
C GLU A 152 -4.19 5.10 16.19
N PRO A 153 -4.82 3.95 16.47
CA PRO A 153 -5.83 3.45 15.54
C PRO A 153 -6.94 4.51 15.45
N PRO A 154 -7.47 4.78 14.24
CA PRO A 154 -8.69 5.57 14.09
C PRO A 154 -9.79 5.11 15.05
N ASP A 155 -10.65 6.04 15.49
CA ASP A 155 -11.78 5.73 16.38
C ASP A 155 -12.67 4.59 15.82
N GLU A 156 -12.79 4.51 14.49
CA GLU A 156 -13.52 3.47 13.76
C GLU A 156 -12.58 2.41 13.15
N PHE A 157 -11.62 1.89 13.92
CA PHE A 157 -10.78 0.80 13.44
C PHE A 157 -11.60 -0.49 13.29
N PRO A 158 -11.55 -1.16 12.12
CA PRO A 158 -12.41 -2.31 11.85
C PRO A 158 -12.05 -3.50 12.74
N THR A 159 -13.07 -4.20 13.24
CA THR A 159 -12.91 -5.46 14.00
C THR A 159 -13.13 -6.70 13.14
N ASP A 160 -13.88 -6.57 12.05
CA ASP A 160 -14.17 -7.69 11.15
C ASP A 160 -12.88 -8.20 10.50
N PRO A 161 -12.68 -9.53 10.35
CA PRO A 161 -11.38 -10.09 10.00
C PRO A 161 -10.79 -9.57 8.69
N LEU A 162 -11.62 -9.43 7.65
CA LEU A 162 -11.17 -8.98 6.33
C LEU A 162 -10.69 -7.51 6.36
N PRO A 163 -11.52 -6.51 6.72
CA PRO A 163 -11.08 -5.13 6.77
C PRO A 163 -9.99 -4.89 7.83
N LEU A 164 -10.03 -5.58 8.99
CA LEU A 164 -8.95 -5.52 9.99
C LEU A 164 -7.61 -5.95 9.38
N SER A 165 -7.60 -7.04 8.61
CA SER A 165 -6.37 -7.57 8.01
C SER A 165 -5.69 -6.55 7.10
N TYR A 166 -6.45 -5.72 6.38
CA TYR A 166 -5.92 -4.66 5.53
C TYR A 166 -5.52 -3.41 6.32
N ALA A 167 -6.39 -2.98 7.25
CA ALA A 167 -6.14 -1.80 8.06
C ALA A 167 -4.86 -1.94 8.88
N VAL A 168 -4.65 -3.09 9.54
CA VAL A 168 -3.42 -3.37 10.29
C VAL A 168 -2.21 -3.41 9.36
N SER A 169 -2.32 -4.07 8.20
CA SER A 169 -1.22 -4.17 7.22
C SER A 169 -0.75 -2.80 6.72
N ALA A 170 -1.66 -1.85 6.56
CA ALA A 170 -1.35 -0.51 6.10
C ALA A 170 -0.85 0.41 7.21
N ALA A 171 -1.30 0.21 8.45
CA ALA A 171 -0.94 1.05 9.60
C ALA A 171 0.45 0.72 10.19
N MET A 172 0.96 -0.50 9.97
CA MET A 172 2.30 -0.88 10.42
C MET A 172 3.40 -0.17 9.61
N VAL A 173 4.46 0.23 10.29
CA VAL A 173 5.67 0.80 9.66
C VAL A 173 6.55 -0.37 9.23
N LEU A 174 6.36 -0.81 7.99
CA LEU A 174 7.04 -1.97 7.40
C LEU A 174 7.80 -1.57 6.15
N ASP A 175 8.83 -2.36 5.82
CA ASP A 175 9.47 -2.25 4.51
C ASP A 175 8.53 -2.73 3.40
N GLN A 176 8.87 -2.39 2.15
CA GLN A 176 8.03 -2.67 1.00
C GLN A 176 7.83 -4.17 0.77
N ARG A 177 8.81 -5.00 1.11
CA ARG A 177 8.73 -6.45 0.95
C ARG A 177 7.70 -7.03 1.91
N ASP A 178 7.77 -6.70 3.19
CA ASP A 178 6.82 -7.14 4.21
C ASP A 178 5.39 -6.69 3.84
N ARG A 179 5.23 -5.43 3.39
CA ARG A 179 3.93 -4.92 2.91
C ARG A 179 3.41 -5.67 1.69
N GLN A 180 4.30 -6.04 0.77
CA GLN A 180 3.93 -6.80 -0.41
C GLN A 180 3.46 -8.21 -0.03
N GLU A 181 4.17 -8.89 0.88
CA GLU A 181 3.77 -10.22 1.35
C GLU A 181 2.37 -10.19 1.98
N LEU A 182 2.03 -9.13 2.72
CA LEU A 182 0.68 -8.90 3.26
C LEU A 182 -0.38 -8.66 2.18
N LEU A 183 -0.07 -7.85 1.16
CA LEU A 183 -0.99 -7.60 0.04
C LEU A 183 -1.23 -8.88 -0.79
N ALA A 184 -0.18 -9.67 -1.00
CA ALA A 184 -0.19 -10.89 -1.80
C ALA A 184 -0.80 -12.10 -1.06
N ALA A 185 -1.01 -12.03 0.25
CA ALA A 185 -1.58 -13.10 1.05
C ALA A 185 -2.90 -13.62 0.46
N GLU A 186 -3.03 -14.94 0.31
CA GLU A 186 -4.13 -15.59 -0.43
C GLU A 186 -5.51 -15.17 0.08
N HIS A 187 -5.70 -15.23 1.39
CA HIS A 187 -6.96 -14.93 2.09
C HIS A 187 -6.71 -14.17 3.40
N ALA A 188 -7.77 -13.64 4.03
CA ALA A 188 -7.66 -12.80 5.23
C ALA A 188 -6.95 -13.50 6.40
N ALA A 189 -7.27 -14.77 6.68
CA ALA A 189 -6.63 -15.53 7.75
C ALA A 189 -5.11 -15.67 7.56
N ALA A 190 -4.62 -15.90 6.34
CA ALA A 190 -3.19 -15.97 6.04
C ALA A 190 -2.54 -14.59 6.24
N ARG A 191 -3.21 -13.52 5.79
CA ARG A 191 -2.77 -12.14 6.01
C ARG A 191 -2.66 -11.80 7.49
N LEU A 192 -3.65 -12.21 8.29
CA LEU A 192 -3.66 -12.02 9.75
C LEU A 192 -2.54 -12.79 10.43
N ASP A 193 -2.24 -14.02 10.00
CA ASP A 193 -1.12 -14.79 10.54
C ASP A 193 0.25 -14.14 10.22
N LEU A 194 0.43 -13.64 8.99
CA LEU A 194 1.60 -12.85 8.59
C LEU A 194 1.72 -11.55 9.40
N ALA A 195 0.64 -10.77 9.46
CA ALA A 195 0.59 -9.53 10.24
C ALA A 195 0.91 -9.81 11.73
N GLY A 196 0.36 -10.88 12.30
CA GLY A 196 0.64 -11.29 13.67
C GLY A 196 2.07 -11.76 13.90
N ALA A 197 2.77 -12.28 12.89
CA ALA A 197 4.20 -12.58 12.97
C ALA A 197 5.05 -11.30 12.93
N LEU A 198 4.75 -10.39 12.00
CA LEU A 198 5.42 -9.11 11.86
C LEU A 198 5.22 -8.22 13.10
N LEU A 199 3.99 -8.12 13.62
CA LEU A 199 3.70 -7.39 14.86
C LEU A 199 4.51 -7.91 16.05
N ARG A 200 4.72 -9.24 16.17
CA ARG A 200 5.56 -9.80 17.24
C ARG A 200 7.03 -9.41 17.06
N ARG A 201 7.53 -9.39 15.82
CA ARG A 201 8.88 -8.90 15.51
C ARG A 201 9.02 -7.43 15.87
N GLU A 202 8.15 -6.56 15.37
CA GLU A 202 8.22 -5.12 15.59
C GLU A 202 8.05 -4.77 17.07
N ASN A 203 7.09 -5.40 17.75
CA ASN A 203 6.91 -5.22 19.19
C ASN A 203 8.21 -5.54 19.95
N ARG A 204 8.88 -6.67 19.64
CA ARG A 204 10.15 -7.02 20.29
C ARG A 204 11.22 -5.96 20.06
N ILE A 205 11.35 -5.43 18.85
CA ILE A 205 12.31 -4.37 18.51
C ILE A 205 12.00 -3.10 19.31
N LEU A 206 10.74 -2.66 19.34
CA LEU A 206 10.34 -1.45 20.08
C LEU A 206 10.57 -1.60 21.59
N ALA A 207 10.37 -2.79 22.15
CA ALA A 207 10.65 -3.05 23.56
C ALA A 207 12.15 -2.89 23.87
N GLU A 208 13.04 -3.36 22.99
CA GLU A 208 14.48 -3.19 23.16
C GLU A 208 14.89 -1.71 23.05
N LEU A 209 14.31 -0.96 22.09
CA LEU A 209 14.58 0.48 21.92
C LEU A 209 14.19 1.29 23.15
N ALA A 210 13.06 0.99 23.79
CA ALA A 210 12.61 1.66 25.00
C ALA A 210 13.52 1.42 26.22
N THR A 211 14.35 0.37 26.19
CA THR A 211 15.29 0.03 27.26
C THR A 211 16.68 0.65 27.09
N LEU A 212 16.96 1.28 25.96
CA LEU A 212 18.20 2.02 25.76
C LEU A 212 18.13 3.31 26.60
N PRO A 213 19.00 3.51 27.60
CA PRO A 213 19.05 4.78 28.29
C PRO A 213 19.31 5.87 27.24
N GLY A 214 18.45 6.89 27.19
CA GLY A 214 18.56 8.02 26.26
C GLY A 214 19.96 8.59 26.31
N GLY A 215 20.82 8.11 25.41
CA GLY A 215 22.22 8.47 25.36
C GLY A 215 22.29 9.97 25.12
N GLN A 216 23.19 10.63 25.82
CA GLN A 216 23.49 12.07 25.77
C GLN A 216 24.02 12.52 24.38
N PHE A 217 23.33 12.18 23.29
CA PHE A 217 23.79 12.40 21.91
C PHE A 217 22.96 13.43 21.13
N LEU A 218 21.94 14.04 21.73
CA LEU A 218 21.14 15.10 21.09
C LEU A 218 21.41 16.52 21.61
N ARG A 219 22.46 16.74 22.40
CA ARG A 219 22.94 18.09 22.76
C ARG A 219 24.40 18.29 22.39
N ARG A 220 24.65 18.51 21.10
CA ARG A 220 25.72 19.41 20.69
C ARG A 220 25.06 20.58 19.96
N GLU A 221 24.64 21.57 20.73
CA GLU A 221 24.58 22.94 20.21
C GLU A 221 25.99 23.30 19.78
N VAL A 222 26.24 23.22 18.47
CA VAL A 222 27.42 23.84 17.87
C VAL A 222 27.11 25.33 17.84
N ASN A 223 27.62 26.05 18.83
CA ASN A 223 27.64 27.50 18.84
C ASN A 223 28.80 27.94 17.95
N PRO A 224 28.57 28.59 16.79
CA PRO A 224 29.63 29.26 16.07
C PRO A 224 29.80 30.66 16.68
N ASN A 225 30.98 30.92 17.24
CA ASN A 225 31.49 32.29 17.36
C ASN A 225 31.54 32.94 15.96
#